data_AF-A0A7X6VW80-F1
#
_entry.id   AF-A0A7X6VW80-F1
#
_cell.length_a   1.000
_cell.length_b   1.000
_cell.length_c   1.000
_cell.angle_alpha   90.00
_cell.angle_beta   90.00
_cell.angle_gamma   90.00
#
_symmetry.space_group_name_H-M   'P 1'
#
loop_
_entity.id
_entity.type
_entity.pdbx_description
1 polymer ?
#
loop_
_entity_poly.entity_id
_entity_poly.type
_entity_poly.pdbx_seq_one_letter_code
_entity_poly.pdbx_strand_id
1 'polypeptide(L)' 'LQVHDELDFDVYKTELNKVKQIVKTEMEHAVELGVPLTVEMNNAGNWLDAH' A
#
# COMPACT_ATOMS: atom_id res chain seq x y z
N LEU A 1 -1.79 2.19 9.49
CA LEU A 1 -2.30 3.53 9.86
C LEU A 1 -2.84 4.20 8.61
N GLN A 2 -3.90 5.01 8.69
CA GLN A 2 -4.36 5.81 7.56
C GLN A 2 -4.04 7.27 7.83
N VAL A 3 -3.44 7.93 6.84
CA VAL A 3 -3.13 9.36 6.87
C VAL A 3 -3.45 9.92 5.49
N HIS A 4 -4.52 10.71 5.37
CA HIS A 4 -4.99 11.25 4.08
C HIS A 4 -5.25 10.15 3.03
N ASP A 5 -4.45 10.09 1.97
CA ASP A 5 -4.49 9.12 0.88
C ASP A 5 -3.50 7.95 1.06
N GLU A 6 -2.76 7.94 2.17
CA GLU A 6 -1.74 6.94 2.49
C GLU A 6 -2.25 5.89 3.49
N LEU A 7 -1.86 4.64 3.25
CA LEU A 7 -2.01 3.52 4.18
C LEU A 7 -0.63 2.95 4.55
N ASP A 8 -0.29 3.02 5.83
CA ASP A 8 0.95 2.50 6.39
C ASP A 8 0.72 1.13 7.05
N PHE A 9 1.60 0.15 6.78
CA PHE A 9 1.47 -1.23 7.23
C PHE A 9 2.77 -1.73 7.84
N ASP A 10 2.69 -2.26 9.05
CA ASP A 10 3.74 -3.14 9.58
C ASP A 10 3.58 -4.54 8.98
N VAL A 11 4.60 -4.98 8.25
CA VAL A 11 4.56 -6.26 7.52
C VAL A 11 5.73 -7.15 7.94
N TYR A 12 5.44 -8.43 8.16
CA TYR A 12 6.49 -9.41 8.39
C TYR A 12 7.35 -9.58 7.13
N LYS A 13 8.69 -9.54 7.28
CA LYS A 13 9.62 -9.44 6.15
C LYS A 13 9.43 -10.51 5.08
N THR A 14 9.12 -11.75 5.47
CA THR A 14 8.92 -12.86 4.52
C THR A 14 7.58 -12.77 3.77
N GLU A 15 6.64 -11.96 4.25
CA GLU A 15 5.30 -11.76 3.67
C GLU A 15 5.19 -10.47 2.87
N LEU A 16 6.23 -9.62 2.87
CA LEU A 16 6.24 -8.30 2.22
C LEU A 16 5.66 -8.32 0.80
N ASN A 17 6.14 -9.22 -0.05
CA ASN A 17 5.70 -9.28 -1.45
C ASN A 17 4.23 -9.70 -1.58
N LYS A 18 3.77 -10.61 -0.71
CA LYS A 18 2.39 -11.08 -0.69
C LYS A 18 1.45 -9.94 -0.25
N VAL A 19 1.81 -9.23 0.82
CA VAL A 19 1.02 -8.10 1.31
C VAL A 19 0.98 -6.96 0.29
N LYS A 20 2.12 -6.61 -0.33
CA LYS A 20 2.16 -5.62 -1.42
C LYS A 20 1.21 -5.95 -2.56
N GLN A 21 1.15 -7.21 -2.99
CA GLN A 21 0.25 -7.62 -4.05
C GLN A 21 -1.22 -7.44 -3.63
N ILE A 22 -1.58 -7.91 -2.43
CA ILE A 22 -2.95 -7.78 -1.90
C ILE A 22 -3.33 -6.31 -1.81
N VAL A 23 -2.52 -5.49 -1.14
CA VAL A 23 -2.81 -4.07 -0.92
C VAL A 23 -2.99 -3.33 -2.24
N LYS A 24 -2.10 -3.55 -3.22
CA LYS A 24 -2.23 -2.92 -4.53
C LYS A 24 -3.54 -3.29 -5.23
N THR A 25 -3.84 -4.59 -5.31
CA THR A 25 -5.04 -5.07 -5.98
C THR A 25 -6.30 -4.52 -5.31
N GLU A 26 -6.40 -4.59 -3.99
CA GLU A 26 -7.59 -4.13 -3.28
C GLU A 26 -7.74 -2.61 -3.36
N MET A 27 -6.65 -1.83 -3.25
CA MET A 27 -6.72 -0.36 -3.31
C MET A 27 -7.05 0.17 -4.70
N GLU A 28 -6.48 -0.40 -5.77
CA GLU A 28 -6.78 0.04 -7.16
C GLU A 28 -8.21 -0.31 -7.60
N HIS A 29 -8.86 -1.28 -6.94
CA HIS A 29 -10.21 -1.74 -7.26
C HIS A 29 -11.24 -1.47 -6.14
N ALA A 30 -10.86 -0.72 -5.11
CA ALA A 30 -11.71 -0.46 -3.95
C ALA A 30 -13.02 0.23 -4.30
N VAL A 31 -13.02 1.02 -5.38
CA VAL A 31 -14.18 1.73 -5.90
C VAL A 31 -14.06 1.88 -7.41
N GLU A 32 -15.17 1.70 -8.12
CA GLU A 32 -15.24 1.95 -9.55
C GLU A 32 -15.46 3.45 -9.79
N LEU A 33 -14.44 4.10 -10.36
CA LEU A 33 -14.48 5.50 -10.76
C LEU A 33 -14.38 5.58 -12.29
N GLY A 34 -14.85 6.67 -12.88
CA GLY A 34 -14.70 6.91 -14.32
C GLY A 34 -13.24 7.10 -14.78
N VAL A 35 -12.28 7.01 -13.85
CA VAL A 35 -10.84 7.08 -14.06
C VAL A 35 -10.16 6.01 -13.21
N PRO A 36 -9.03 5.42 -13.67
CA PRO A 36 -8.34 4.38 -12.91
C PRO A 36 -7.68 4.96 -11.65
N LEU A 37 -7.77 4.23 -10.54
CA LEU A 37 -6.96 4.47 -9.35
C LEU A 37 -5.61 3.78 -9.50
N THR A 38 -4.53 4.47 -9.14
CA THR A 38 -3.17 3.94 -9.18
C THR A 38 -2.56 4.01 -7.79
N VAL A 39 -1.86 2.96 -7.39
CA VAL A 39 -1.25 2.87 -6.06
C VAL A 39 0.26 2.80 -6.17
N GLU A 40 0.94 3.74 -5.52
CA GLU A 40 2.39 3.72 -5.31
C GLU A 40 2.71 3.09 -3.94
N MET A 41 3.82 2.36 -3.85
CA MET A 41 4.18 1.65 -2.62
C MET A 41 5.69 1.73 -2.38
N ASN A 42 6.06 2.23 -1.21
CA ASN A 42 7.42 2.19 -0.69
C ASN A 42 7.50 1.23 0.50
N ASN A 43 8.72 0.81 0.85
CA ASN A 43 8.97 0.02 2.06
C ASN A 43 10.40 0.29 2.51
N ALA A 44 10.59 0.41 3.81
CA ALA A 44 11.90 0.54 4.41
C ALA A 44 11.96 -0.10 5.79
N GLY A 45 13.15 -0.15 6.38
CA GLY A 45 13.36 -0.76 7.69
C GLY A 45 12.83 0.06 8.87
N ASN A 46 12.39 1.29 8.63
CA ASN A 46 11.74 2.17 9.57
C ASN A 46 10.77 3.09 8.81
N TRP A 47 9.85 3.73 9.54
CA TRP A 47 8.80 4.56 8.97
C TRP A 47 9.34 5.80 8.24
N LEU A 48 10.37 6.46 8.77
CA LEU A 48 10.97 7.65 8.18
C LEU A 48 11.54 7.40 6.78
N ASP A 49 12.12 6.23 6.56
CA ASP A 49 12.69 5.85 5.26
C ASP A 49 11.65 5.28 4.29
N ALA A 50 10.45 4.94 4.78
CA ALA A 50 9.37 4.36 3.99
C ALA A 50 8.42 5.42 3.39
N HIS A 51 8.37 6.60 4.01
CA HIS A 51 7.63 7.79 3.56
C HIS A 51 8.45 8.58 2.54
#